data_AF-A0AAJ5NLQ0-F1
#
_entry.id   AF-A0AAJ5NLQ0-F1
#
_cell.length_a   1.000
_cell.length_b   1.000
_cell.length_c   1.000
_cell.angle_alpha   90.00
_cell.angle_beta   90.00
_cell.angle_gamma   90.00
#
_symmetry.space_group_name_H-M   'P 1'
#
loop_
_entity.id
_entity.type
_entity.pdbx_description
1 polymer ?
#
loop_
_entity_poly.entity_id
_entity_poly.type
_entity_poly.pdbx_seq_one_letter_code
_entity_poly.pdbx_strand_id
1 'polypeptide(L)'
;MPSRENKDSKNSSCCCPTQKNHNFAKCLKKQLVSRAEREIFQFNQGKINLKNFWKRKTLSITMMAFSSILFTLGVTFFLGFARTLPTGVSAVPALITIIINSHYNVDISWSFAIMYFAINIPLMIFTLVKVSNKSFSYLTFIWLFFQIIWNQVFSLDTPIRTFLVQNILIGDVKGSWTLFYYTIIGAILSGWSIGLAWKFGGSGGGTDYITYFIALKYRKPIEKIMFSISIFFGLFSLVLLYFIEPSQVDNQLFGQKLFAVFLYLIVSSTIVGRIYPKYGKLLLQIYTNEPEKIVQHFRLIKYWHSYNIWEGISGYTNQKQWRVETIIFTIEKKAILEEVAKSKVNFWYSATRILQTTDRFDTTKIN
;
A
#
# COMPACT_ATOMS: atom_id res chain seq x y z
N MET A 1 -48.50 -9.09 14.25
CA MET A 1 -48.01 -7.92 15.00
C MET A 1 -46.57 -7.64 14.56
N PRO A 2 -46.32 -6.60 13.74
CA PRO A 2 -44.97 -6.29 13.28
C PRO A 2 -44.27 -5.38 14.30
N SER A 3 -43.13 -5.85 14.80
CA SER A 3 -42.24 -5.13 15.71
C SER A 3 -41.48 -4.03 14.97
N ARG A 4 -41.55 -2.82 15.53
CA ARG A 4 -40.98 -1.55 15.04
C ARG A 4 -39.52 -1.64 14.62
N GLU A 5 -39.25 -1.20 13.38
CA GLU A 5 -37.93 -0.79 12.92
C GLU A 5 -37.48 0.49 13.66
N ASN A 6 -36.38 0.39 14.43
CA ASN A 6 -35.70 1.55 14.99
C ASN A 6 -34.97 2.31 13.88
N LYS A 7 -35.58 3.42 13.44
CA LYS A 7 -34.92 4.49 12.68
C LYS A 7 -34.04 5.34 13.62
N ASP A 8 -32.86 4.85 13.97
CA ASP A 8 -31.82 5.67 14.60
C ASP A 8 -30.47 5.45 13.92
N SER A 9 -30.29 6.05 12.75
CA SER A 9 -28.96 6.18 12.12
C SER A 9 -28.79 7.53 11.41
N LYS A 10 -29.40 8.59 11.93
CA LYS A 10 -29.14 9.97 11.49
C LYS A 10 -28.34 10.70 12.57
N ASN A 11 -27.18 11.21 12.15
CA ASN A 11 -26.25 12.05 12.90
C ASN A 11 -25.50 11.38 14.05
N SER A 12 -24.27 10.93 13.76
CA SER A 12 -23.24 10.79 14.79
C SER A 12 -22.76 12.18 15.24
N SER A 13 -23.61 12.92 15.93
CA SER A 13 -23.20 14.02 16.80
C SER A 13 -22.66 13.40 18.09
N CYS A 14 -21.47 13.81 18.54
CA CYS A 14 -20.91 13.38 19.82
C CYS A 14 -21.88 13.70 20.95
N CYS A 15 -22.49 12.69 21.57
CA CYS A 15 -22.98 12.82 22.93
C CYS A 15 -21.77 12.83 23.85
N CYS A 16 -21.27 14.02 24.20
CA CYS A 16 -20.34 14.17 25.32
C CYS A 16 -20.95 15.20 26.27
N PRO A 17 -21.40 14.78 27.47
CA PRO A 17 -21.96 15.70 28.44
C PRO A 17 -20.91 16.75 28.81
N THR A 18 -21.41 17.96 29.01
CA THR A 18 -20.73 19.21 29.38
C THR A 18 -19.66 19.02 30.47
N GLN A 19 -18.41 18.75 30.07
CA GLN A 19 -17.23 18.85 30.95
C GLN A 19 -16.45 20.12 30.64
N LYS A 20 -16.22 20.96 31.67
CA LYS A 20 -15.62 22.31 31.61
C LYS A 20 -14.17 22.39 31.09
N ASN A 21 -13.49 21.28 30.83
CA ASN A 21 -12.12 21.24 30.28
C ASN A 21 -12.08 20.45 28.95
N HIS A 22 -12.87 20.87 27.96
CA HIS A 22 -12.90 20.23 26.65
C HIS A 22 -11.73 20.67 25.76
N ASN A 23 -10.68 19.84 25.69
CA ASN A 23 -9.60 20.03 24.73
C ASN A 23 -10.04 19.58 23.32
N PHE A 24 -10.57 20.54 22.55
CA PHE A 24 -11.06 20.31 21.18
C PHE A 24 -10.02 19.63 20.28
N ALA A 25 -8.74 20.00 20.38
CA ALA A 25 -7.67 19.40 19.60
C ALA A 25 -7.48 17.90 19.93
N LYS A 26 -7.60 17.52 21.21
CA LYS A 26 -7.52 16.11 21.64
C LYS A 26 -8.72 15.29 21.13
N CYS A 27 -9.90 15.88 21.14
CA CYS A 27 -11.13 15.27 20.60
C CYS A 27 -11.05 15.11 19.07
N LEU A 28 -10.67 16.16 18.35
CA LEU A 28 -10.48 16.14 16.90
C LEU A 28 -9.40 15.13 16.49
N LYS A 29 -8.26 15.09 17.20
CA LYS A 29 -7.20 14.09 16.99
C LYS A 29 -7.74 12.68 17.17
N LYS A 30 -8.49 12.40 18.24
CA LYS A 30 -9.10 11.08 18.47
C LYS A 30 -10.10 10.72 17.37
N GLN A 31 -10.89 11.68 16.90
CA GLN A 31 -11.85 11.48 15.82
C GLN A 31 -11.16 11.18 14.48
N LEU A 32 -10.13 11.95 14.12
CA LEU A 32 -9.33 11.76 12.91
C LEU A 32 -8.60 10.41 12.94
N VAL A 33 -7.98 10.06 14.07
CA VAL A 33 -7.33 8.75 14.27
C VAL A 33 -8.35 7.63 14.12
N SER A 34 -9.50 7.70 14.79
CA SER A 34 -10.54 6.68 14.68
C SER A 34 -11.09 6.54 13.26
N ARG A 35 -11.20 7.65 12.51
CA ARG A 35 -11.66 7.67 11.12
C ARG A 35 -10.61 7.07 10.20
N ALA A 36 -9.34 7.42 10.39
CA ALA A 36 -8.21 6.84 9.66
C ALA A 36 -8.14 5.33 9.88
N GLU A 37 -8.24 4.87 11.12
CA GLU A 37 -8.22 3.44 11.45
C GLU A 37 -9.41 2.69 10.82
N ARG A 38 -10.63 3.25 10.88
CA ARG A 38 -11.79 2.65 10.20
C ARG A 38 -11.61 2.59 8.69
N GLU A 39 -11.02 3.60 8.07
CA GLU A 39 -10.76 3.64 6.63
C GLU A 39 -9.69 2.61 6.20
N ILE A 40 -8.57 2.57 6.91
CA ILE A 40 -7.38 1.74 6.65
C ILE A 40 -7.67 0.25 6.83
N PHE A 41 -8.37 -0.11 7.91
CA PHE A 41 -8.60 -1.52 8.26
C PHE A 41 -9.97 -2.05 7.83
N GLN A 42 -10.76 -1.24 7.12
CA GLN A 42 -12.09 -1.60 6.60
C GLN A 42 -13.10 -2.08 7.67
N PHE A 43 -12.89 -1.76 8.94
CA PHE A 43 -13.81 -2.14 10.02
C PHE A 43 -15.18 -1.50 9.85
N ASN A 44 -16.24 -2.33 9.88
CA ASN A 44 -17.65 -1.93 9.87
C ASN A 44 -18.03 -0.98 8.71
N GLN A 45 -17.46 -1.18 7.52
CA GLN A 45 -17.85 -0.39 6.34
C GLN A 45 -19.11 -0.98 5.70
N GLY A 46 -20.27 -0.37 5.95
CA GLY A 46 -21.47 -0.62 5.13
C GLY A 46 -21.21 -0.29 3.65
N LYS A 47 -22.00 -0.89 2.74
CA LYS A 47 -21.81 -0.78 1.27
C LYS A 47 -21.47 0.65 0.83
N ILE A 48 -20.33 0.80 0.16
CA ILE A 48 -19.87 2.09 -0.37
C ILE A 48 -20.53 2.30 -1.73
N ASN A 49 -21.40 3.30 -1.82
CA ASN A 49 -21.97 3.77 -3.09
C ASN A 49 -21.23 5.03 -3.56
N LEU A 50 -21.28 5.32 -4.86
CA LEU A 50 -20.61 6.46 -5.50
C LEU A 50 -20.88 7.80 -4.78
N LYS A 51 -22.14 8.03 -4.37
CA LYS A 51 -22.58 9.26 -3.67
C LYS A 51 -21.91 9.47 -2.30
N ASN A 52 -21.59 8.39 -1.59
CA ASN A 52 -21.02 8.45 -0.24
C ASN A 52 -19.49 8.27 -0.24
N PHE A 53 -18.90 7.86 -1.36
CA PHE A 53 -17.47 7.57 -1.49
C PHE A 53 -16.60 8.76 -1.05
N TRP A 54 -16.85 9.94 -1.62
CA TRP A 54 -16.08 11.17 -1.33
C TRP A 54 -16.10 11.58 0.14
N LYS A 55 -17.26 11.42 0.81
CA LYS A 55 -17.41 11.71 2.24
C LYS A 55 -16.78 10.63 3.11
N ARG A 56 -16.80 9.36 2.71
CA ARG A 56 -16.31 8.24 3.52
C ARG A 56 -14.83 7.91 3.32
N LYS A 57 -14.22 8.36 2.23
CA LYS A 57 -12.83 8.07 1.85
C LYS A 57 -11.99 9.34 1.70
N THR A 58 -12.39 10.43 2.38
CA THR A 58 -11.72 11.74 2.25
C THR A 58 -10.23 11.65 2.58
N LEU A 59 -9.86 10.94 3.66
CA LEU A 59 -8.45 10.75 4.02
C LEU A 59 -7.73 9.89 2.99
N SER A 60 -8.37 8.84 2.51
CA SER A 60 -7.80 7.97 1.47
C SER A 60 -7.52 8.77 0.17
N ILE A 61 -8.44 9.65 -0.23
CA ILE A 61 -8.32 10.51 -1.41
C ILE A 61 -7.19 11.53 -1.26
N THR A 62 -7.08 12.21 -0.13
CA THR A 62 -5.97 13.15 0.11
C THR A 62 -4.63 12.43 0.10
N MET A 63 -4.59 11.21 0.63
CA MET A 63 -3.39 10.38 0.59
C MET A 63 -3.07 9.87 -0.82
N MET A 64 -4.06 9.65 -1.69
CA MET A 64 -3.80 9.37 -3.12
C MET A 64 -3.12 10.55 -3.79
N ALA A 65 -3.60 11.78 -3.56
CA ALA A 65 -2.99 12.99 -4.10
C ALA A 65 -1.53 13.13 -3.62
N PHE A 66 -1.28 13.01 -2.31
CA PHE A 66 0.06 13.11 -1.75
C PHE A 66 1.00 11.98 -2.24
N SER A 67 0.50 10.74 -2.28
CA SER A 67 1.24 9.60 -2.81
C SER A 67 1.63 9.82 -4.28
N SER A 68 0.74 10.33 -5.12
CA SER A 68 1.03 10.56 -6.54
C SER A 68 2.12 11.63 -6.76
N ILE A 69 2.25 12.63 -5.88
CA ILE A 69 3.37 13.59 -5.88
C ILE A 69 4.69 12.86 -5.69
N LEU A 70 4.78 12.05 -4.62
CA LEU A 70 6.00 11.31 -4.28
C LEU A 70 6.40 10.35 -5.40
N PHE A 71 5.42 9.69 -6.04
CA PHE A 71 5.70 8.81 -7.17
C PHE A 71 6.25 9.59 -8.35
N THR A 72 5.62 10.70 -8.71
CA THR A 72 6.01 11.47 -9.90
C THR A 72 7.39 12.10 -9.69
N LEU A 73 7.65 12.63 -8.49
CA LEU A 73 8.98 13.11 -8.10
C LEU A 73 10.01 11.97 -8.15
N GLY A 74 9.71 10.79 -7.60
CA GLY A 74 10.65 9.67 -7.57
C GLY A 74 10.92 9.07 -8.95
N VAL A 75 9.87 8.81 -9.72
CA VAL A 75 9.93 8.05 -10.97
C VAL A 75 10.18 8.96 -12.17
N THR A 76 9.36 10.00 -12.36
CA THR A 76 9.47 10.87 -13.54
C THR A 76 10.65 11.83 -13.43
N PHE A 77 10.89 12.40 -12.24
CA PHE A 77 12.00 13.33 -12.04
C PHE A 77 13.31 12.56 -11.77
N PHE A 78 13.50 11.94 -10.60
CA PHE A 78 14.79 11.31 -10.25
C PHE A 78 15.18 10.12 -11.13
N LEU A 79 14.31 9.11 -11.29
CA LEU A 79 14.62 7.97 -12.15
C LEU A 79 14.71 8.33 -13.64
N GLY A 80 13.98 9.38 -14.07
CA GLY A 80 14.11 9.96 -15.41
C GLY A 80 15.51 10.47 -15.70
N PHE A 81 16.10 11.26 -14.77
CA PHE A 81 17.50 11.69 -14.88
C PHE A 81 18.49 10.53 -14.82
N ALA A 82 18.19 9.50 -14.04
CA ALA A 82 19.01 8.30 -13.94
C ALA A 82 18.98 7.43 -15.22
N ARG A 83 18.04 7.67 -16.16
CA ARG A 83 17.83 6.85 -17.38
C ARG A 83 17.81 5.34 -17.07
N THR A 84 17.21 4.99 -15.94
CA THR A 84 17.07 3.59 -15.52
C THR A 84 16.12 2.84 -16.44
N LEU A 85 16.31 1.52 -16.57
CA LEU A 85 15.38 0.71 -17.35
C LEU A 85 14.03 0.71 -16.65
N PRO A 86 12.94 1.01 -17.36
CA PRO A 86 11.65 1.10 -16.72
C PRO A 86 11.15 -0.32 -16.41
N THR A 87 10.35 -0.42 -15.34
CA THR A 87 9.81 -1.71 -14.86
C THR A 87 8.29 -1.63 -14.70
N GLY A 88 7.66 -2.79 -14.52
CA GLY A 88 6.21 -2.92 -14.43
C GLY A 88 5.48 -2.48 -15.71
N VAL A 89 4.19 -2.17 -15.58
CA VAL A 89 3.36 -1.70 -16.71
C VAL A 89 3.77 -0.29 -17.16
N SER A 90 4.37 0.50 -16.28
CA SER A 90 4.99 1.79 -16.61
C SER A 90 6.16 1.67 -17.60
N ALA A 91 6.69 0.47 -17.80
CA ALA A 91 7.68 0.23 -18.84
C ALA A 91 7.17 0.57 -20.24
N VAL A 92 5.92 0.24 -20.56
CA VAL A 92 5.37 0.49 -21.89
C VAL A 92 5.41 1.99 -22.26
N PRO A 93 4.82 2.92 -21.49
CA PRO A 93 4.89 4.35 -21.81
C PRO A 93 6.30 4.91 -21.71
N ALA A 94 7.13 4.43 -20.76
CA ALA A 94 8.52 4.88 -20.65
C ALA A 94 9.35 4.51 -21.88
N LEU A 95 9.21 3.28 -22.38
CA LEU A 95 9.89 2.81 -23.59
C LEU A 95 9.47 3.63 -24.81
N ILE A 96 8.17 3.90 -24.96
CA ILE A 96 7.67 4.76 -26.04
C ILE A 96 8.31 6.15 -25.97
N THR A 97 8.35 6.76 -24.78
CA THR A 97 9.01 8.07 -24.58
C THR A 97 10.50 8.02 -24.91
N ILE A 98 11.23 6.99 -24.47
CA ILE A 98 12.67 6.83 -24.76
C ILE A 98 12.91 6.72 -26.28
N ILE A 99 12.18 5.83 -26.95
CA ILE A 99 12.33 5.55 -28.38
C ILE A 99 12.00 6.80 -29.22
N ILE A 100 10.88 7.47 -28.95
CA ILE A 100 10.48 8.66 -29.72
C ILE A 100 11.45 9.81 -29.48
N ASN A 101 11.85 10.03 -28.22
CA ASN A 101 12.77 11.12 -27.90
C ASN A 101 14.13 10.93 -28.58
N SER A 102 14.62 9.70 -28.65
CA SER A 102 15.89 9.37 -29.29
C SER A 102 15.81 9.40 -30.82
N HIS A 103 14.77 8.82 -31.41
CA HIS A 103 14.65 8.71 -32.87
C HIS A 103 14.31 10.04 -33.55
N TYR A 104 13.45 10.86 -32.94
CA TYR A 104 12.94 12.10 -33.53
C TYR A 104 13.53 13.37 -32.89
N ASN A 105 14.38 13.22 -31.87
CA ASN A 105 15.01 14.33 -31.14
C ASN A 105 13.99 15.37 -30.60
N VAL A 106 12.84 14.90 -30.13
CA VAL A 106 11.76 15.69 -29.50
C VAL A 106 11.62 15.29 -28.03
N ASP A 107 11.13 16.17 -27.15
CA ASP A 107 10.81 15.79 -25.78
C ASP A 107 9.30 15.59 -25.59
N ILE A 108 8.87 14.33 -25.50
CA ILE A 108 7.48 13.96 -25.21
C ILE A 108 7.28 13.45 -23.78
N SER A 109 8.16 13.81 -22.83
CA SER A 109 8.07 13.35 -21.42
C SER A 109 6.75 13.71 -20.75
N TRP A 110 6.14 14.83 -21.14
CA TRP A 110 4.82 15.29 -20.67
C TRP A 110 3.68 14.29 -20.97
N SER A 111 3.83 13.47 -22.01
CA SER A 111 2.82 12.50 -22.45
C SER A 111 2.81 11.20 -21.63
N PHE A 112 3.87 10.95 -20.84
CA PHE A 112 4.05 9.70 -20.09
C PHE A 112 2.84 9.34 -19.22
N ALA A 113 2.35 10.28 -18.40
CA ALA A 113 1.23 10.00 -17.49
C ALA A 113 -0.10 9.76 -18.23
N ILE A 114 -0.28 10.38 -19.40
CA ILE A 114 -1.48 10.20 -20.23
C ILE A 114 -1.48 8.79 -20.83
N MET A 115 -0.35 8.35 -21.39
CA MET A 115 -0.20 6.99 -21.90
C MET A 115 -0.37 5.96 -20.77
N TYR A 116 0.25 6.21 -19.61
CA TYR A 116 0.12 5.33 -18.44
C TYR A 116 -1.33 5.23 -17.97
N PHE A 117 -2.07 6.35 -17.93
CA PHE A 117 -3.49 6.37 -17.60
C PHE A 117 -4.30 5.52 -18.59
N ALA A 118 -4.08 5.67 -19.90
CA ALA A 118 -4.78 4.92 -20.93
C ALA A 118 -4.57 3.39 -20.81
N ILE A 119 -3.32 2.96 -20.63
CA ILE A 119 -2.96 1.53 -20.44
C ILE A 119 -3.60 0.94 -19.17
N ASN A 120 -3.86 1.80 -18.18
CA ASN A 120 -4.50 1.40 -16.93
C ASN A 120 -6.02 1.21 -17.03
N ILE A 121 -6.69 1.78 -18.04
CA ILE A 121 -8.15 1.67 -18.17
C ILE A 121 -8.60 0.20 -18.28
N PRO A 122 -8.02 -0.64 -19.17
CA PRO A 122 -8.37 -2.06 -19.24
C PRO A 122 -8.13 -2.82 -17.92
N LEU A 123 -7.00 -2.57 -17.26
CA LEU A 123 -6.65 -3.21 -15.98
C LEU A 123 -7.61 -2.81 -14.85
N MET A 124 -8.02 -1.55 -14.84
CA MET A 124 -9.02 -1.04 -13.92
C MET A 124 -10.37 -1.71 -14.16
N ILE A 125 -10.84 -1.79 -15.41
CA ILE A 125 -12.11 -2.45 -15.76
C ILE A 125 -12.07 -3.92 -15.33
N PHE A 126 -10.98 -4.64 -15.64
CA PHE A 126 -10.79 -6.02 -15.21
C PHE A 126 -10.94 -6.17 -13.69
N THR A 127 -10.28 -5.32 -12.92
CA THR A 127 -10.33 -5.36 -11.44
C THR A 127 -11.72 -5.00 -10.93
N LEU A 128 -12.38 -4.01 -11.53
CA LEU A 128 -13.75 -3.62 -11.24
C LEU A 128 -14.74 -4.73 -11.56
N VAL A 129 -14.48 -5.64 -12.50
CA VAL A 129 -15.36 -6.78 -12.77
C VAL A 129 -15.06 -7.93 -11.80
N LYS A 130 -13.78 -8.27 -11.59
CA LYS A 130 -13.37 -9.49 -10.87
C LYS A 130 -13.34 -9.36 -9.35
N VAL A 131 -13.15 -8.16 -8.79
CA VAL A 131 -12.98 -7.97 -7.34
C VAL A 131 -14.21 -7.35 -6.71
N SER A 132 -14.65 -7.86 -5.56
CA SER A 132 -15.82 -7.34 -4.82
C SER A 132 -15.60 -5.90 -4.32
N ASN A 133 -14.43 -5.61 -3.76
CA ASN A 133 -14.09 -4.30 -3.24
C ASN A 133 -13.73 -3.29 -4.35
N LYS A 134 -14.74 -2.57 -4.84
CA LYS A 134 -14.57 -1.54 -5.89
C LYS A 134 -13.81 -0.30 -5.42
N SER A 135 -13.70 -0.07 -4.10
CA SER A 135 -13.04 1.13 -3.57
C SER A 135 -11.57 1.21 -3.97
N PHE A 136 -10.90 0.07 -4.11
CA PHE A 136 -9.51 0.01 -4.56
C PHE A 136 -9.32 0.60 -5.95
N SER A 137 -10.17 0.20 -6.90
CA SER A 137 -10.11 0.72 -8.27
C SER A 137 -10.47 2.21 -8.34
N TYR A 138 -11.46 2.67 -7.58
CA TYR A 138 -11.81 4.10 -7.55
C TYR A 138 -10.70 4.97 -6.97
N LEU A 139 -10.07 4.55 -5.87
CA LEU A 139 -8.94 5.28 -5.29
C LEU A 139 -7.73 5.27 -6.24
N THR A 140 -7.45 4.13 -6.88
CA THR A 140 -6.36 4.02 -7.85
C THR A 140 -6.61 4.91 -9.08
N PHE A 141 -7.86 5.01 -9.56
CA PHE A 141 -8.21 5.93 -10.63
C PHE A 141 -7.93 7.40 -10.25
N ILE A 142 -8.32 7.80 -9.04
CA ILE A 142 -8.04 9.15 -8.51
C ILE A 142 -6.54 9.40 -8.42
N TRP A 143 -5.77 8.40 -7.97
CA TRP A 143 -4.32 8.48 -7.93
C TRP A 143 -3.72 8.70 -9.32
N LEU A 144 -4.16 7.94 -10.33
CA LEU A 144 -3.72 8.08 -11.72
C LEU A 144 -4.08 9.47 -12.29
N PHE A 145 -5.26 9.99 -11.94
CA PHE A 145 -5.67 11.34 -12.34
C PHE A 145 -4.75 12.42 -11.73
N PHE A 146 -4.47 12.33 -10.43
CA PHE A 146 -3.53 13.28 -9.80
C PHE A 146 -2.11 13.16 -10.37
N GLN A 147 -1.68 11.94 -10.73
CA GLN A 147 -0.39 11.72 -11.37
C GLN A 147 -0.27 12.50 -12.70
N ILE A 148 -1.34 12.61 -13.49
CA ILE A 148 -1.34 13.42 -14.72
C ILE A 148 -1.00 14.88 -14.39
N ILE A 149 -1.65 15.44 -13.37
CA ILE A 149 -1.44 16.83 -12.93
C ILE A 149 0.02 17.03 -12.51
N TRP A 150 0.54 16.16 -11.63
CA TRP A 150 1.91 16.28 -11.13
C TRP A 150 2.96 16.03 -12.22
N ASN A 151 2.66 15.17 -13.19
CA ASN A 151 3.56 14.96 -14.33
C ASN A 151 3.70 16.26 -15.13
N GLN A 152 2.60 16.98 -15.39
CA GLN A 152 2.72 18.29 -16.06
C GLN A 152 3.59 19.27 -15.27
N VAL A 153 3.46 19.29 -13.95
CA VAL A 153 4.28 20.15 -13.08
C VAL A 153 5.77 19.83 -13.19
N PHE A 154 6.15 18.55 -13.23
CA PHE A 154 7.56 18.14 -13.19
C PHE A 154 8.20 17.89 -14.57
N SER A 155 7.42 17.72 -15.63
CA SER A 155 7.91 17.46 -16.99
C SER A 155 7.93 18.70 -17.87
N LEU A 156 6.99 19.62 -17.72
CA LEU A 156 6.99 20.89 -18.46
C LEU A 156 7.95 21.89 -17.81
N ASP A 157 8.35 22.92 -18.55
CA ASP A 157 9.20 24.01 -18.07
C ASP A 157 8.45 24.94 -17.10
N THR A 158 8.16 24.41 -15.93
CA THR A 158 7.53 25.14 -14.83
C THR A 158 8.59 25.73 -13.90
N PRO A 159 8.27 26.82 -13.18
CA PRO A 159 9.17 27.37 -12.16
C PRO A 159 9.59 26.33 -11.11
N ILE A 160 8.70 25.38 -10.79
CA ILE A 160 8.95 24.30 -9.84
C ILE A 160 10.01 23.36 -10.40
N ARG A 161 9.88 22.91 -11.65
CA ARG A 161 10.86 22.06 -12.31
C ARG A 161 12.23 22.74 -12.34
N THR A 162 12.28 24.01 -12.76
CA THR A 162 13.51 24.79 -12.81
C THR A 162 14.17 24.91 -11.44
N PHE A 163 13.39 25.19 -10.39
CA PHE A 163 13.89 25.23 -9.02
C PHE A 163 14.50 23.89 -8.59
N LEU A 164 13.82 22.77 -8.86
CA LEU A 164 14.32 21.44 -8.51
C LEU A 164 15.60 21.10 -9.28
N VAL A 165 15.65 21.40 -10.59
CA VAL A 165 16.83 21.18 -11.43
C VAL A 165 18.02 21.96 -10.91
N GLN A 166 17.84 23.24 -10.58
CA GLN A 166 18.94 24.12 -10.16
C GLN A 166 19.46 23.82 -8.74
N ASN A 167 18.59 23.36 -7.84
CA ASN A 167 18.93 23.23 -6.41
C ASN A 167 19.17 21.79 -5.95
N ILE A 168 18.63 20.79 -6.66
CA ILE A 168 18.64 19.38 -6.21
C ILE A 168 19.51 18.50 -7.10
N LEU A 169 19.63 18.80 -8.39
CA LEU A 169 20.44 17.96 -9.28
C LEU A 169 21.93 18.25 -9.07
N ILE A 170 22.67 17.19 -8.80
CA ILE A 170 24.12 17.22 -8.66
C ILE A 170 24.73 17.09 -10.06
N GLY A 171 24.89 18.22 -10.75
CA GLY A 171 25.75 18.38 -11.94
C GLY A 171 25.62 17.30 -13.04
N ASP A 172 26.61 17.26 -13.93
CA ASP A 172 26.58 16.43 -15.14
C ASP A 172 26.47 14.93 -14.79
N VAL A 173 25.46 14.23 -15.33
CA VAL A 173 25.15 12.81 -15.07
C VAL A 173 26.12 11.88 -15.82
N LYS A 174 27.42 12.18 -15.76
CA LYS A 174 28.46 11.47 -16.51
C LYS A 174 29.15 10.35 -15.73
N GLY A 175 28.96 10.30 -14.41
CA GLY A 175 29.57 9.29 -13.53
C GLY A 175 28.60 8.23 -13.03
N SER A 176 29.09 7.00 -12.83
CA SER A 176 28.31 5.88 -12.26
C SER A 176 27.67 6.20 -10.91
N TRP A 177 28.26 7.11 -10.13
CA TRP A 177 27.75 7.51 -8.82
C TRP A 177 26.46 8.34 -8.88
N THR A 178 26.31 9.21 -9.90
CA THR A 178 25.09 10.03 -10.03
C THR A 178 23.89 9.17 -10.41
N LEU A 179 24.10 8.13 -11.24
CA LEU A 179 23.10 7.08 -11.52
C LEU A 179 22.57 6.46 -10.23
N PHE A 180 23.44 5.98 -9.35
CA PHE A 180 23.01 5.34 -8.10
C PHE A 180 22.36 6.30 -7.12
N TYR A 181 22.88 7.54 -7.03
CA TYR A 181 22.30 8.58 -6.20
C TYR A 181 20.83 8.86 -6.55
N TYR A 182 20.55 9.14 -7.83
CA TYR A 182 19.19 9.40 -8.29
C TYR A 182 18.30 8.16 -8.19
N THR A 183 18.85 6.98 -8.47
CA THR A 183 18.14 5.70 -8.34
C THR A 183 17.68 5.46 -6.90
N ILE A 184 18.54 5.65 -5.89
CA ILE A 184 18.20 5.42 -4.49
C ILE A 184 17.13 6.40 -4.02
N ILE A 185 17.27 7.68 -4.35
CA ILE A 185 16.27 8.70 -3.96
C ILE A 185 14.92 8.36 -4.60
N GLY A 186 14.90 8.07 -5.90
CA GLY A 186 13.68 7.70 -6.58
C GLY A 186 13.08 6.38 -6.09
N ALA A 187 13.90 5.40 -5.68
CA ALA A 187 13.45 4.17 -5.04
C ALA A 187 12.80 4.40 -3.67
N ILE A 188 13.37 5.31 -2.87
CA ILE A 188 12.80 5.69 -1.57
C ILE A 188 11.45 6.37 -1.77
N LEU A 189 11.40 7.39 -2.63
CA LEU A 189 10.19 8.16 -2.89
C LEU A 189 9.06 7.30 -3.49
N SER A 190 9.38 6.46 -4.47
CA SER A 190 8.42 5.51 -5.06
C SER A 190 7.96 4.45 -4.06
N GLY A 191 8.86 3.89 -3.24
CA GLY A 191 8.51 2.94 -2.19
C GLY A 191 7.55 3.54 -1.16
N TRP A 192 7.82 4.78 -0.72
CA TRP A 192 6.93 5.53 0.17
C TRP A 192 5.59 5.82 -0.48
N SER A 193 5.61 6.27 -1.74
CA SER A 193 4.41 6.55 -2.50
C SER A 193 3.49 5.32 -2.59
N ILE A 194 4.00 4.22 -3.13
CA ILE A 194 3.25 2.98 -3.34
C ILE A 194 2.79 2.45 -1.98
N GLY A 195 3.67 2.40 -0.98
CA GLY A 195 3.32 1.94 0.36
C GLY A 195 2.18 2.75 0.99
N LEU A 196 2.19 4.08 0.83
CA LEU A 196 1.10 4.95 1.27
C LEU A 196 -0.19 4.68 0.50
N ALA A 197 -0.13 4.55 -0.83
CA ALA A 197 -1.32 4.28 -1.63
C ALA A 197 -2.01 2.99 -1.16
N TRP A 198 -1.24 1.91 -0.99
CA TRP A 198 -1.72 0.62 -0.50
C TRP A 198 -2.26 0.69 0.92
N LYS A 199 -1.58 1.41 1.82
CA LYS A 199 -2.03 1.62 3.21
C LYS A 199 -3.40 2.29 3.29
N PHE A 200 -3.71 3.19 2.36
CA PHE A 200 -5.00 3.88 2.28
C PHE A 200 -5.99 3.22 1.31
N GLY A 201 -5.69 2.02 0.85
CA GLY A 201 -6.62 1.18 0.09
C GLY A 201 -6.72 1.50 -1.40
N GLY A 202 -5.80 2.27 -1.97
CA GLY A 202 -5.59 2.44 -3.41
C GLY A 202 -4.25 1.87 -3.85
N SER A 203 -3.74 2.31 -5.00
CA SER A 203 -2.42 1.89 -5.53
C SER A 203 -1.88 2.89 -6.56
N GLY A 204 -0.67 2.65 -7.06
CA GLY A 204 -0.06 3.40 -8.17
C GLY A 204 -0.54 2.95 -9.57
N GLY A 205 -1.50 2.03 -9.63
CA GLY A 205 -1.92 1.40 -10.88
C GLY A 205 -0.86 0.45 -11.46
N GLY A 206 -1.02 0.14 -12.74
CA GLY A 206 -0.14 -0.72 -13.51
C GLY A 206 -0.17 -2.15 -12.99
N THR A 207 1.00 -2.67 -12.62
CA THR A 207 1.16 -4.01 -12.03
C THR A 207 0.43 -4.16 -10.70
N ASP A 208 0.07 -3.06 -10.04
CA ASP A 208 -0.62 -3.11 -8.75
C ASP A 208 -2.03 -3.70 -8.85
N TYR A 209 -2.72 -3.54 -9.99
CA TYR A 209 -4.00 -4.21 -10.25
C TYR A 209 -3.85 -5.73 -10.27
N ILE A 210 -2.82 -6.22 -10.96
CA ILE A 210 -2.51 -7.66 -11.06
C ILE A 210 -2.08 -8.18 -9.68
N THR A 211 -1.20 -7.43 -9.02
CA THR A 211 -0.72 -7.72 -7.67
C THR A 211 -1.88 -7.82 -6.69
N TYR A 212 -2.83 -6.89 -6.74
CA TYR A 212 -4.00 -6.89 -5.88
C TYR A 212 -4.86 -8.15 -6.08
N PHE A 213 -5.12 -8.52 -7.33
CA PHE A 213 -5.86 -9.74 -7.65
C PHE A 213 -5.15 -11.00 -7.14
N ILE A 214 -3.83 -11.12 -7.38
CA ILE A 214 -3.02 -12.26 -6.92
C ILE A 214 -2.96 -12.29 -5.38
N ALA A 215 -2.80 -11.14 -4.73
CA ALA A 215 -2.71 -11.06 -3.28
C ALA A 215 -4.04 -11.44 -2.60
N LEU A 216 -5.18 -11.10 -3.19
CA LEU A 216 -6.49 -11.57 -2.73
C LEU A 216 -6.65 -13.08 -2.89
N LYS A 217 -6.22 -13.63 -4.04
CA LYS A 217 -6.37 -15.07 -4.35
C LYS A 217 -5.44 -15.97 -3.54
N TYR A 218 -4.17 -15.59 -3.42
CA TYR A 218 -3.11 -16.44 -2.84
C TYR A 218 -2.65 -15.98 -1.46
N ARG A 219 -3.10 -14.81 -0.97
CA ARG A 219 -2.81 -14.29 0.38
C ARG A 219 -1.32 -14.24 0.72
N LYS A 220 -0.50 -13.95 -0.29
CA LYS A 220 0.94 -13.76 -0.17
C LYS A 220 1.28 -12.28 0.11
N PRO A 221 2.42 -11.99 0.76
CA PRO A 221 2.89 -10.62 0.96
C PRO A 221 2.99 -9.87 -0.38
N ILE A 222 2.44 -8.66 -0.40
CA ILE A 222 2.25 -7.86 -1.62
C ILE A 222 3.61 -7.47 -2.20
N GLU A 223 4.56 -7.09 -1.34
CA GLU A 223 5.90 -6.69 -1.73
C GLU A 223 6.65 -7.79 -2.49
N LYS A 224 6.43 -9.08 -2.16
CA LYS A 224 7.06 -10.20 -2.85
C LYS A 224 6.46 -10.41 -4.25
N ILE A 225 5.14 -10.25 -4.37
CA ILE A 225 4.44 -10.35 -5.65
C ILE A 225 4.89 -9.19 -6.57
N MET A 226 4.89 -7.96 -6.05
CA MET A 226 5.35 -6.77 -6.79
C MET A 226 6.78 -6.93 -7.27
N PHE A 227 7.70 -7.32 -6.38
CA PHE A 227 9.10 -7.53 -6.74
C PHE A 227 9.26 -8.55 -7.88
N SER A 228 8.54 -9.67 -7.81
CA SER A 228 8.59 -10.72 -8.83
C SER A 228 8.07 -10.24 -10.20
N ILE A 229 6.92 -9.55 -10.20
CA ILE A 229 6.33 -9.00 -11.43
C ILE A 229 7.25 -7.91 -12.01
N SER A 230 7.81 -7.05 -11.18
CA SER A 230 8.69 -5.97 -11.64
C SER A 230 9.99 -6.48 -12.23
N ILE A 231 10.57 -7.57 -11.71
CA ILE A 231 11.73 -8.24 -12.34
C ILE A 231 11.35 -8.73 -13.75
N PHE A 232 10.21 -9.42 -13.88
CA PHE A 232 9.75 -9.91 -15.18
C PHE A 232 9.62 -8.78 -16.21
N PHE A 233 8.95 -7.69 -15.84
CA PHE A 233 8.82 -6.53 -16.74
C PHE A 233 10.14 -5.81 -16.99
N GLY A 234 11.05 -5.75 -16.01
CA GLY A 234 12.38 -5.17 -16.20
C GLY A 234 13.21 -5.95 -17.22
N LEU A 235 13.22 -7.28 -17.11
CA LEU A 235 13.87 -8.15 -18.09
C LEU A 235 13.23 -8.04 -19.47
N PHE A 236 11.90 -8.01 -19.54
CA PHE A 236 11.17 -7.82 -20.79
C PHE A 236 11.52 -6.48 -21.45
N SER A 237 11.57 -5.40 -20.68
CA SER A 237 11.91 -4.05 -21.17
C SER A 237 13.34 -3.97 -21.69
N LEU A 238 14.27 -4.66 -21.03
CA LEU A 238 15.66 -4.77 -21.46
C LEU A 238 15.77 -5.49 -22.81
N VAL A 239 15.08 -6.62 -22.97
CA VAL A 239 15.07 -7.37 -24.22
C VAL A 239 14.50 -6.50 -25.35
N LEU A 240 13.38 -5.80 -25.10
CA LEU A 240 12.80 -4.89 -26.09
C LEU A 240 13.73 -3.76 -26.50
N LEU A 241 14.39 -3.10 -25.53
CA LEU A 241 15.34 -2.02 -25.84
C LEU A 241 16.53 -2.51 -26.66
N TYR A 242 17.04 -3.69 -26.34
CA TYR A 242 18.15 -4.28 -27.10
C TYR A 242 17.80 -4.51 -28.58
N PHE A 243 16.57 -4.97 -28.88
CA PHE A 243 16.13 -5.22 -30.25
C PHE A 243 15.72 -3.95 -31.01
N ILE A 244 15.10 -2.97 -30.33
CA ILE A 244 14.53 -1.78 -30.98
C ILE A 244 15.57 -0.67 -31.11
N GLU A 245 16.40 -0.47 -30.09
CA GLU A 245 17.31 0.66 -30.03
C GLU A 245 18.67 0.27 -29.41
N PRO A 246 19.44 -0.59 -30.11
CA PRO A 246 20.71 -1.11 -29.59
C PRO A 246 21.73 -0.02 -29.27
N SER A 247 21.64 1.16 -29.92
CA SER A 247 22.50 2.32 -29.65
C SER A 247 22.29 2.95 -28.26
N GLN A 248 21.11 2.79 -27.65
CA GLN A 248 20.82 3.26 -26.29
C GLN A 248 21.33 2.29 -25.21
N VAL A 249 21.63 1.05 -25.62
CA VAL A 249 22.30 0.05 -24.79
C VAL A 249 23.80 0.32 -24.86
N ASP A 250 24.24 1.34 -24.11
CA ASP A 250 25.66 1.56 -23.88
C ASP A 250 26.23 0.34 -23.13
N ASN A 251 26.97 -0.51 -23.86
CA ASN A 251 27.58 -1.73 -23.34
C ASN A 251 28.45 -1.46 -22.09
N GLN A 252 29.02 -0.27 -21.97
CA GLN A 252 29.88 0.09 -20.84
C GLN A 252 29.09 0.42 -19.57
N LEU A 253 27.89 1.01 -19.69
CA LEU A 253 27.01 1.34 -18.56
C LEU A 253 25.88 0.32 -18.34
N PHE A 254 25.71 -0.66 -19.22
CA PHE A 254 24.63 -1.64 -19.15
C PHE A 254 24.56 -2.37 -17.81
N GLY A 255 25.70 -2.88 -17.33
CA GLY A 255 25.79 -3.54 -16.01
C GLY A 255 25.41 -2.61 -14.85
N GLN A 256 25.78 -1.32 -14.94
CA GLN A 256 25.45 -0.33 -13.92
C GLN A 256 23.96 0.00 -13.91
N LYS A 257 23.34 0.15 -15.09
CA LYS A 257 21.89 0.39 -15.22
C LYS A 257 21.08 -0.81 -14.71
N LEU A 258 21.51 -2.03 -15.02
CA LEU A 258 20.91 -3.25 -14.48
C LEU A 258 20.99 -3.31 -12.96
N PHE A 259 22.16 -3.03 -12.40
CA PHE A 259 22.35 -3.00 -10.96
C PHE A 259 21.51 -1.88 -10.31
N ALA A 260 21.43 -0.70 -10.92
CA ALA A 260 20.57 0.40 -10.47
C ALA A 260 19.09 -0.01 -10.43
N VAL A 261 18.59 -0.68 -11.47
CA VAL A 261 17.20 -1.18 -11.49
C VAL A 261 16.98 -2.21 -10.39
N PHE A 262 17.90 -3.15 -10.21
CA PHE A 262 17.81 -4.13 -9.13
C PHE A 262 17.82 -3.47 -7.75
N LEU A 263 18.69 -2.47 -7.54
CA LEU A 263 18.75 -1.66 -6.34
C LEU A 263 17.43 -0.93 -6.09
N TYR A 264 16.86 -0.31 -7.13
CA TYR A 264 15.55 0.34 -7.07
C TYR A 264 14.46 -0.64 -6.62
N LEU A 265 14.43 -1.85 -7.20
CA LEU A 265 13.43 -2.86 -6.86
C LEU A 265 13.54 -3.33 -5.41
N ILE A 266 14.76 -3.56 -4.90
CA ILE A 266 14.97 -3.97 -3.50
C ILE A 266 14.55 -2.85 -2.54
N VAL A 267 15.02 -1.63 -2.76
CA VAL A 267 14.77 -0.50 -1.85
C VAL A 267 13.27 -0.18 -1.82
N SER A 268 12.64 -0.01 -2.98
CA SER A 268 11.21 0.31 -3.07
C SER A 268 10.34 -0.80 -2.47
N SER A 269 10.60 -2.07 -2.79
CA SER A 269 9.82 -3.21 -2.27
C SER A 269 9.97 -3.37 -0.76
N THR A 270 11.17 -3.13 -0.22
CA THR A 270 11.41 -3.17 1.24
C THR A 270 10.61 -2.10 1.97
N ILE A 271 10.57 -0.88 1.43
CA ILE A 271 9.78 0.23 1.99
C ILE A 271 8.29 -0.09 1.93
N VAL A 272 7.79 -0.59 0.79
CA VAL A 272 6.39 -1.00 0.64
C VAL A 272 6.01 -2.08 1.67
N GLY A 273 6.83 -3.13 1.79
CA GLY A 273 6.60 -4.21 2.77
C GLY A 273 6.64 -3.74 4.22
N ARG A 274 7.39 -2.67 4.52
CA ARG A 274 7.41 -2.07 5.87
C ARG A 274 6.18 -1.20 6.14
N ILE A 275 5.68 -0.46 5.14
CA ILE A 275 4.51 0.41 5.28
C ILE A 275 3.20 -0.39 5.28
N TYR A 276 3.10 -1.44 4.47
CA TYR A 276 1.87 -2.22 4.29
C TYR A 276 2.09 -3.75 4.38
N PRO A 277 2.43 -4.30 5.56
CA PRO A 277 2.63 -5.74 5.78
C PRO A 277 1.30 -6.52 5.87
N LYS A 278 0.34 -6.29 4.96
CA LYS A 278 -1.06 -6.76 5.06
C LYS A 278 -1.19 -8.24 5.37
N TYR A 279 -0.53 -9.08 4.59
CA TYR A 279 -0.53 -10.54 4.72
C TYR A 279 0.67 -11.07 5.53
N GLY A 280 1.36 -10.20 6.28
CA GLY A 280 2.33 -10.63 7.28
C GLY A 280 1.64 -11.43 8.38
N LYS A 281 2.20 -12.58 8.77
CA LYS A 281 1.66 -13.43 9.82
C LYS A 281 2.15 -12.97 11.19
N LEU A 282 1.26 -12.97 12.18
CA LEU A 282 1.55 -12.65 13.58
C LEU A 282 1.13 -13.81 14.47
N LEU A 283 1.97 -14.16 15.43
CA LEU A 283 1.59 -14.93 16.60
C LEU A 283 1.01 -13.94 17.61
N LEU A 284 -0.30 -13.99 17.83
CA LEU A 284 -0.98 -13.22 18.85
C LEU A 284 -1.12 -14.06 20.11
N GLN A 285 -0.59 -13.54 21.21
CA GLN A 285 -0.59 -14.14 22.53
C GLN A 285 -1.39 -13.27 23.48
N ILE A 286 -2.55 -13.75 23.93
CA ILE A 286 -3.47 -13.02 24.82
C ILE A 286 -3.37 -13.64 26.20
N TYR A 287 -2.95 -12.85 27.17
CA TYR A 287 -2.77 -13.27 28.56
C TYR A 287 -3.97 -12.82 29.39
N THR A 288 -4.58 -13.76 30.12
CA THR A 288 -5.74 -13.50 30.97
C THR A 288 -5.86 -14.55 32.08
N ASN A 289 -6.59 -14.20 33.14
CA ASN A 289 -6.96 -15.14 34.20
C ASN A 289 -8.24 -15.93 33.86
N GLU A 290 -8.96 -15.54 32.81
CA GLU A 290 -10.28 -16.10 32.47
C GLU A 290 -10.34 -16.53 30.98
N PRO A 291 -9.48 -17.48 30.55
CA PRO A 291 -9.40 -17.89 29.16
C PRO A 291 -10.71 -18.49 28.64
N GLU A 292 -11.54 -19.07 29.51
CA GLU A 292 -12.80 -19.72 29.14
C GLU A 292 -13.77 -18.74 28.50
N LYS A 293 -13.83 -17.49 28.99
CA LYS A 293 -14.70 -16.45 28.43
C LYS A 293 -14.30 -16.08 27.01
N ILE A 294 -12.99 -15.98 26.74
CA ILE A 294 -12.47 -15.73 25.39
C ILE A 294 -12.82 -16.89 24.47
N VAL A 295 -12.62 -18.13 24.93
CA VAL A 295 -12.90 -19.34 24.16
C VAL A 295 -14.40 -19.48 23.84
N GLN A 296 -15.28 -19.17 24.80
CA GLN A 296 -16.71 -19.12 24.58
C GLN A 296 -17.06 -18.08 23.52
N HIS A 297 -16.51 -16.86 23.60
CA HIS A 297 -16.72 -15.84 22.58
C HIS A 297 -16.22 -16.29 21.20
N PHE A 298 -15.03 -16.89 21.12
CA PHE A 298 -14.48 -17.43 19.87
C PHE A 298 -15.36 -18.53 19.26
N ARG A 299 -15.95 -19.40 20.09
CA ARG A 299 -16.92 -20.41 19.63
C ARG A 299 -18.20 -19.75 19.10
N LEU A 300 -18.73 -18.73 19.79
CA LEU A 300 -19.94 -18.00 19.37
C LEU A 300 -19.76 -17.33 18.01
N ILE A 301 -18.61 -16.70 17.77
CA ILE A 301 -18.31 -16.04 16.49
C ILE A 301 -17.80 -17.00 15.40
N LYS A 302 -17.72 -18.31 15.69
CA LYS A 302 -17.13 -19.33 14.81
C LYS A 302 -15.75 -18.90 14.29
N TYR A 303 -14.88 -18.53 15.24
CA TYR A 303 -13.51 -18.11 14.98
C TYR A 303 -12.78 -19.16 14.13
N TRP A 304 -12.05 -18.69 13.12
CA TRP A 304 -11.57 -19.52 12.01
C TRP A 304 -10.08 -19.82 12.05
N HIS A 305 -9.31 -19.06 12.82
CA HIS A 305 -7.89 -19.37 13.02
C HIS A 305 -7.75 -20.43 14.11
N SER A 306 -6.74 -21.29 13.98
CA SER A 306 -6.35 -22.19 15.05
C SER A 306 -5.87 -21.39 16.26
N TYR A 307 -6.32 -21.80 17.44
CA TYR A 307 -5.86 -21.23 18.70
C TYR A 307 -5.62 -22.33 19.75
N ASN A 308 -4.63 -22.11 20.60
CA ASN A 308 -4.24 -22.98 21.70
C ASN A 308 -4.34 -22.23 23.03
N ILE A 309 -4.58 -22.97 24.11
CA ILE A 309 -4.57 -22.43 25.47
C ILE A 309 -3.37 -23.02 26.20
N TRP A 310 -2.57 -22.16 26.78
CA TRP A 310 -1.43 -22.53 27.60
C TRP A 310 -1.70 -22.13 29.04
N GLU A 311 -1.39 -23.02 29.97
CA GLU A 311 -1.36 -22.75 31.41
C GLU A 311 0.10 -22.56 31.84
N GLY A 312 0.34 -21.57 32.70
CA GLY A 312 1.65 -21.31 33.29
C GLY A 312 1.52 -20.82 34.73
N ILE A 313 2.62 -20.86 35.47
CA ILE A 313 2.70 -20.32 36.83
C ILE A 313 3.55 -19.05 36.78
N SER A 314 3.04 -17.97 37.35
CA SER A 314 3.75 -16.69 37.45
C SER A 314 4.91 -16.80 38.43
N GLY A 315 6.14 -16.54 37.98
CA GLY A 315 7.29 -16.51 38.89
C GLY A 315 7.25 -15.39 39.92
N TYR A 316 6.47 -14.33 39.68
CA TYR A 316 6.35 -13.18 40.59
C TYR A 316 5.26 -13.38 41.65
N THR A 317 4.09 -13.92 41.24
CA THR A 317 2.93 -14.07 42.13
C THR A 317 2.67 -15.51 42.58
N ASN A 318 3.36 -16.47 41.98
CA ASN A 318 3.13 -17.92 42.13
C ASN A 318 1.68 -18.36 41.83
N GLN A 319 0.92 -17.53 41.11
CA GLN A 319 -0.45 -17.82 40.70
C GLN A 319 -0.48 -18.42 39.30
N LYS A 320 -1.47 -19.28 39.05
CA LYS A 320 -1.78 -19.77 37.71
C LYS A 320 -2.18 -18.62 36.80
N GLN A 321 -1.70 -18.66 35.56
CA GLN A 321 -1.93 -17.69 34.50
C GLN A 321 -2.21 -18.46 33.21
N TRP A 322 -3.03 -17.89 32.33
CA TRP A 322 -3.34 -18.52 31.05
C TRP A 322 -3.01 -17.61 29.89
N ARG A 323 -2.66 -18.24 28.78
CA ARG A 323 -2.40 -17.57 27.51
C ARG A 323 -3.14 -18.25 26.38
N VAL A 324 -4.01 -17.50 25.71
CA VAL A 324 -4.63 -17.91 24.44
C VAL A 324 -3.71 -17.47 23.32
N GLU A 325 -3.24 -18.43 22.52
CA GLU A 325 -2.29 -18.21 21.44
C GLU A 325 -2.94 -18.53 20.10
N THR A 326 -2.89 -17.59 19.15
CA THR A 326 -3.48 -17.73 17.81
C THR A 326 -2.56 -17.12 16.77
N ILE A 327 -2.46 -17.76 15.61
CA ILE A 327 -1.77 -17.18 14.45
C ILE A 327 -2.81 -16.44 13.60
N ILE A 328 -2.50 -15.20 13.22
CA ILE A 328 -3.41 -14.30 12.51
C ILE A 328 -2.66 -13.50 11.45
N PHE A 329 -3.36 -12.83 10.54
CA PHE A 329 -2.74 -11.82 9.70
C PHE A 329 -2.60 -10.48 10.41
N THR A 330 -1.58 -9.71 10.03
CA THR A 330 -1.27 -8.39 10.61
C THR A 330 -2.46 -7.44 10.52
N ILE A 331 -3.23 -7.51 9.43
CA ILE A 331 -4.43 -6.68 9.24
C ILE A 331 -5.57 -7.04 10.20
N GLU A 332 -5.66 -8.29 10.64
CA GLU A 332 -6.76 -8.78 11.49
C GLU A 332 -6.53 -8.45 12.97
N LYS A 333 -5.29 -8.15 13.37
CA LYS A 333 -4.89 -7.94 14.78
C LYS A 333 -5.86 -7.05 15.55
N LYS A 334 -6.20 -5.89 14.99
CA LYS A 334 -7.07 -4.94 15.67
C LYS A 334 -8.51 -5.47 15.80
N ALA A 335 -9.05 -6.09 14.76
CA ALA A 335 -10.38 -6.70 14.76
C ALA A 335 -10.49 -7.77 15.86
N ILE A 336 -9.49 -8.65 15.92
CA ILE A 336 -9.48 -9.78 16.85
C ILE A 336 -9.35 -9.27 18.28
N LEU A 337 -8.51 -8.26 18.54
CA LEU A 337 -8.42 -7.64 19.86
C LEU A 337 -9.74 -6.95 20.28
N GLU A 338 -10.46 -6.34 19.35
CA GLU A 338 -11.80 -5.78 19.61
C GLU A 338 -12.82 -6.88 19.94
N GLU A 339 -12.79 -8.02 19.26
CA GLU A 339 -13.62 -9.19 19.61
C GLU A 339 -13.27 -9.76 20.99
N VAL A 340 -11.99 -9.89 21.31
CA VAL A 340 -11.53 -10.33 22.63
C VAL A 340 -12.05 -9.39 23.72
N ALA A 341 -11.98 -8.07 23.49
CA ALA A 341 -12.46 -7.08 24.45
C ALA A 341 -13.98 -7.18 24.73
N LYS A 342 -14.79 -7.66 23.78
CA LYS A 342 -16.24 -7.91 24.00
C LYS A 342 -16.51 -9.02 25.01
N SER A 343 -15.52 -9.88 25.28
CA SER A 343 -15.61 -10.93 26.30
C SER A 343 -15.57 -10.38 27.74
N LYS A 344 -15.38 -9.05 27.91
CA LYS A 344 -15.34 -8.36 29.21
C LYS A 344 -14.31 -8.95 30.19
N VAL A 345 -13.19 -9.45 29.67
CA VAL A 345 -12.07 -9.94 30.46
C VAL A 345 -10.98 -8.89 30.56
N ASN A 346 -10.26 -8.87 31.68
CA ASN A 346 -9.00 -8.15 31.73
C ASN A 346 -7.94 -8.97 31.00
N PHE A 347 -7.25 -8.36 30.05
CA PHE A 347 -6.21 -9.03 29.28
C PHE A 347 -5.11 -8.06 28.86
N TRP A 348 -3.91 -8.59 28.70
CA TRP A 348 -2.84 -7.94 27.95
C TRP A 348 -2.40 -8.88 26.83
N TYR A 349 -1.72 -8.36 25.81
CA TYR A 349 -1.31 -9.18 24.68
C TYR A 349 0.13 -8.91 24.25
N SER A 350 0.76 -9.93 23.68
CA SER A 350 2.01 -9.85 22.94
C SER A 350 1.75 -10.27 21.49
N ALA A 351 2.46 -9.66 20.54
CA ALA A 351 2.36 -9.99 19.13
C ALA A 351 3.74 -10.12 18.51
N THR A 352 4.04 -11.29 17.96
CA THR A 352 5.35 -11.61 17.37
C THR A 352 5.20 -11.89 15.88
N ARG A 353 6.09 -11.32 15.04
CA ARG A 353 6.06 -11.57 13.60
C ARG A 353 6.53 -12.99 13.29
N ILE A 354 5.75 -13.73 12.49
CA ILE A 354 6.13 -15.05 12.00
C ILE A 354 6.73 -14.90 10.60
N LEU A 355 7.94 -15.41 10.40
CA LEU A 355 8.65 -15.35 9.12
C LEU A 355 8.23 -16.47 8.16
N GLN A 356 7.95 -17.67 8.70
CA GLN A 356 7.64 -18.86 7.91
C GLN A 356 6.61 -19.73 8.62
N THR A 357 5.72 -20.33 7.84
CA THR A 357 4.84 -21.43 8.27
C THR A 357 4.82 -22.47 7.16
N THR A 358 4.43 -23.70 7.47
CA THR A 358 4.04 -24.68 6.44
C THR A 358 2.66 -24.34 5.86
N ASP A 359 2.26 -25.02 4.78
CA ASP A 359 1.04 -24.71 4.00
C ASP A 359 -0.29 -25.06 4.69
N ARG A 360 -0.27 -25.48 5.97
CA ARG A 360 -1.46 -25.90 6.72
C ARG A 360 -2.19 -24.77 7.46
N PHE A 361 -1.85 -23.52 7.19
CA PHE A 361 -2.54 -22.38 7.78
C PHE A 361 -3.84 -22.10 7.01
N ASP A 362 -4.99 -22.41 7.61
CA ASP A 362 -6.29 -22.12 6.99
C ASP A 362 -6.47 -20.60 6.86
N THR A 363 -6.71 -20.16 5.64
CA THR A 363 -6.90 -18.74 5.32
C THR A 363 -8.31 -18.45 4.81
N THR A 364 -9.15 -19.47 4.62
CA THR A 364 -10.35 -19.47 3.77
C THR A 364 -11.36 -18.35 4.04
N LYS A 365 -11.53 -17.88 5.28
CA LYS A 365 -12.57 -16.90 5.66
C LYS A 365 -12.25 -15.41 5.39
N ILE A 366 -11.08 -15.07 4.88
CA ILE A 366 -10.73 -13.66 4.60
C ILE A 366 -11.19 -13.32 3.18
N ASN A 367 -12.32 -12.61 3.08
CA ASN A 367 -12.90 -12.09 1.83
C ASN A 367 -12.83 -10.56 1.77
#